data_AF-A0A101H2C6-F1
#
_entry.id   AF-A0A101H2C6-F1
#
_cell.length_a   1.000
_cell.length_b   1.000
_cell.length_c   1.000
_cell.angle_alpha   90.00
_cell.angle_beta   90.00
_cell.angle_gamma   90.00
#
_symmetry.space_group_name_H-M   'P 1'
#
loop_
_entity.id
_entity.type
_entity.pdbx_description
1 polymer ?
#
loop_
_entity_poly.entity_id
_entity_poly.type
_entity_poly.pdbx_seq_one_letter_code
_entity_poly.pdbx_strand_id
1 'polypeptide(L)'
;RHANLSHLTRICSRVTRELEEMGMVVDLGNRIEATEFGELTSKLYLDPRSSVMIAAAFNEREEVTPFGILHLLCATPDMFRLFLKSADHEVIEQVLEEQGDEILIGEGEHCFPWLGYEDFFQAIKTALVLQDWTNEVPIEMIAERYSVGPGDIHGLVDGIGWLVHGAREICRREMPPLLADIADLEIRIRHGVKEELLPLIRLRGIGRVRARSLFNSGYTTPAEVADAGVEGIARIVGQKTAESIIDQIKKGTGKSGGTRGSKDSEERDPERRRTRHDPGSGDSEEKEGRTKGERKPREAEGRNDEKKSGQQNILDYW
;
A
#
# COMPACT_ATOMS: atom_id res chain seq x y z
N ARG A 1 38.36 -12.40 16.50
CA ARG A 1 37.03 -12.20 17.12
C ARG A 1 36.69 -10.71 17.32
N HIS A 2 37.52 -9.89 17.99
CA HIS A 2 37.15 -8.49 18.30
C HIS A 2 36.84 -7.56 17.10
N ALA A 3 37.52 -7.73 15.95
CA ALA A 3 37.32 -6.87 14.78
C ALA A 3 35.87 -6.83 14.25
N ASN A 4 35.11 -7.92 14.39
CA ASN A 4 33.71 -7.96 13.97
C ASN A 4 32.81 -7.14 14.91
N LEU A 5 33.15 -7.05 16.20
CA LEU A 5 32.39 -6.22 17.15
C LEU A 5 32.60 -4.73 16.87
N SER A 6 33.85 -4.26 16.75
CA SER A 6 34.12 -2.85 16.46
C SER A 6 33.57 -2.42 15.09
N HIS A 7 33.56 -3.32 14.10
CA HIS A 7 32.92 -3.06 12.82
C HIS A 7 31.40 -2.94 12.93
N LEU A 8 30.75 -3.85 13.67
CA LEU A 8 29.30 -3.83 13.87
C LEU A 8 28.86 -2.61 14.71
N THR A 9 29.58 -2.28 15.79
CA THR A 9 29.34 -1.04 16.57
C THR A 9 29.41 0.19 15.67
N ARG A 10 30.42 0.30 14.79
CA ARG A 10 30.53 1.42 13.83
C ARG A 10 29.35 1.48 12.86
N ILE A 11 28.84 0.35 12.40
CA ILE A 11 27.63 0.30 11.56
C ILE A 11 26.41 0.75 12.36
N CYS A 12 26.18 0.20 13.55
CA CYS A 12 25.05 0.57 14.40
C CYS A 12 25.05 2.07 14.72
N SER A 13 26.17 2.63 15.18
CA SER A 13 26.27 4.08 15.47
C SER A 13 26.03 4.96 14.23
N ARG A 14 26.42 4.50 13.03
CA ARG A 14 26.12 5.24 11.79
C ARG A 14 24.62 5.16 11.46
N VAL A 15 24.02 3.97 11.50
CA VAL A 15 22.59 3.76 11.22
C VAL A 15 21.70 4.48 12.25
N THR A 16 22.05 4.49 13.53
CA THR A 16 21.36 5.31 14.54
C THR A 16 21.38 6.78 14.17
N ARG A 17 22.53 7.32 13.73
CA ARG A 17 22.64 8.72 13.32
C ARG A 17 21.87 9.01 12.03
N GLU A 18 21.90 8.11 11.05
CA GLU A 18 21.06 8.19 9.83
C GLU A 18 19.56 8.22 10.19
N LEU A 19 19.12 7.39 11.15
CA LEU A 19 17.72 7.35 11.63
C LEU A 19 17.33 8.60 12.45
N GLU A 20 18.25 9.18 13.21
CA GLU A 20 18.04 10.42 13.96
C GLU A 20 17.97 11.63 13.01
N GLU A 21 18.85 11.70 12.01
CA GLU A 21 18.80 12.69 10.92
C GLU A 21 17.50 12.61 10.10
N MET A 22 16.92 11.41 9.97
CA MET A 22 15.60 11.18 9.33
C MET A 22 14.41 11.38 10.28
N GLY A 23 14.61 11.76 11.54
CA GLY A 23 13.54 11.96 12.52
C GLY A 23 12.79 10.68 12.92
N MET A 24 13.38 9.51 12.72
CA MET A 24 12.79 8.20 13.05
C MET A 24 13.02 7.82 14.52
N VAL A 25 14.13 8.28 15.10
CA VAL A 25 14.51 8.05 16.50
C VAL A 25 15.05 9.33 17.13
N VAL A 26 15.15 9.34 18.46
CA VAL A 26 15.78 10.40 19.25
C VAL A 26 16.77 9.77 20.22
N ASP A 27 18.02 10.23 20.28
CA ASP A 27 18.94 9.84 21.34
C ASP A 27 18.75 10.71 22.59
N LEU A 28 18.34 10.09 23.70
CA LEU A 28 18.20 10.73 25.01
C LEU A 28 19.48 10.61 25.86
N GLY A 29 20.60 10.22 25.25
CA GLY A 29 21.93 10.04 25.85
C GLY A 29 22.07 8.81 26.75
N ASN A 30 20.96 8.33 27.32
CA ASN A 30 20.90 7.07 28.08
C ASN A 30 20.13 5.94 27.39
N ARG A 31 19.35 6.26 26.35
CA ARG A 31 18.61 5.32 25.49
C ARG A 31 18.14 6.03 24.23
N ILE A 32 17.89 5.25 23.19
CA ILE A 32 17.28 5.70 21.94
C ILE A 32 15.79 5.31 21.98
N GLU A 33 14.90 6.25 21.67
CA GLU A 33 13.46 5.99 21.53
C GLU A 33 13.00 6.29 20.10
N ALA A 34 12.01 5.54 19.60
CA ALA A 34 11.40 5.82 18.31
C ALA A 34 10.47 7.03 18.40
N THR A 35 10.46 7.88 17.37
CA THR A 35 9.43 8.92 17.23
C THR A 35 8.12 8.29 16.78
N GLU A 36 7.02 9.04 16.82
CA GLU A 36 5.78 8.63 16.17
C GLU A 36 5.97 8.37 14.65
N PHE A 37 6.97 8.99 14.01
CA PHE A 37 7.31 8.72 12.60
C PHE A 37 8.08 7.42 12.42
N GLY A 38 9.08 7.13 13.26
CA GLY A 38 9.77 5.84 13.23
C GLY A 38 8.86 4.68 13.59
N GLU A 39 7.96 4.86 14.56
CA GLU A 39 6.99 3.84 14.93
C GLU A 39 5.94 3.61 13.82
N LEU A 40 5.47 4.65 13.14
CA LEU A 40 4.59 4.52 11.97
C LEU A 40 5.30 3.81 10.81
N THR A 41 6.49 4.28 10.43
CA THR A 41 7.35 3.69 9.39
C THR A 41 7.59 2.20 9.66
N SER A 42 7.96 1.85 10.89
CA SER A 42 8.20 0.46 11.30
C SER A 42 6.92 -0.40 11.28
N LYS A 43 5.76 0.14 11.65
CA LYS A 43 4.46 -0.55 11.53
C LYS A 43 4.04 -0.76 10.07
N LEU A 44 4.42 0.14 9.17
CA LEU A 44 4.15 0.05 7.73
C LEU A 44 5.12 -0.86 6.98
N TYR A 45 6.24 -1.26 7.61
CA TYR A 45 7.36 -2.02 7.02
C TYR A 45 8.14 -1.30 5.90
N LEU A 46 8.00 0.03 5.78
CA LEU A 46 8.69 0.83 4.76
C LEU A 46 10.16 1.09 5.12
N ASP A 47 11.00 1.33 4.12
CA ASP A 47 12.32 1.94 4.33
C ASP A 47 12.13 3.38 4.89
N PRO A 48 12.89 3.78 5.92
CA PRO A 48 12.93 5.16 6.41
C PRO A 48 13.07 6.22 5.31
N ARG A 49 13.87 5.95 4.28
CA ARG A 49 14.09 6.83 3.13
C ARG A 49 12.83 7.02 2.31
N SER A 50 12.08 5.95 2.04
CA SER A 50 10.78 6.01 1.36
C SER A 50 9.80 6.86 2.16
N SER A 51 9.75 6.65 3.48
CA SER A 51 8.86 7.41 4.36
C SER A 51 9.22 8.91 4.38
N VAL A 52 10.51 9.26 4.44
CA VAL A 52 11.00 10.64 4.33
C VAL A 52 10.67 11.25 2.95
N MET A 53 10.88 10.51 1.86
CA MET A 53 10.52 10.99 0.51
C MET A 53 9.04 11.32 0.40
N ILE A 54 8.18 10.42 0.87
CA ILE A 54 6.72 10.58 0.86
C ILE A 54 6.29 11.79 1.70
N ALA A 55 6.79 11.90 2.94
CA ALA A 55 6.44 13.01 3.82
C ALA A 55 6.91 14.37 3.27
N ALA A 56 8.15 14.45 2.78
CA ALA A 56 8.72 15.68 2.24
C ALA A 56 8.04 16.12 0.94
N ALA A 57 7.69 15.19 0.04
CA ALA A 57 7.08 15.51 -1.24
C ALA A 57 5.60 15.98 -1.13
N PHE A 58 4.89 15.56 -0.08
CA PHE A 58 3.54 16.04 0.25
C PHE A 58 3.53 17.30 1.12
N ASN A 59 4.64 17.65 1.77
CA ASN A 59 4.70 18.88 2.58
C ASN A 59 4.51 20.12 1.71
N GLU A 60 3.78 21.11 2.23
CA GLU A 60 3.50 22.40 1.57
C GLU A 60 2.84 22.30 0.17
N ARG A 61 2.23 21.16 -0.19
CA ARG A 61 1.42 20.99 -1.42
C ARG A 61 -0.07 21.24 -1.13
N GLU A 62 -0.71 22.11 -1.91
CA GLU A 62 -2.16 22.33 -1.85
C GLU A 62 -2.95 21.29 -2.68
N GLU A 63 -2.40 20.87 -3.81
CA GLU A 63 -2.97 19.88 -4.73
C GLU A 63 -1.89 18.87 -5.18
N VAL A 64 -2.30 17.66 -5.59
CA VAL A 64 -1.43 16.61 -6.15
C VAL A 64 -2.16 15.85 -7.25
N THR A 65 -1.42 15.32 -8.23
CA THR A 65 -1.99 14.55 -9.33
C THR A 65 -1.77 13.03 -9.17
N PRO A 66 -2.57 12.18 -9.85
CA PRO A 66 -2.34 10.74 -9.89
C PRO A 66 -0.95 10.36 -10.43
N PHE A 67 -0.41 11.11 -11.41
CA PHE A 67 0.92 10.84 -11.97
C PHE A 67 2.03 11.27 -11.00
N GLY A 68 1.93 12.45 -10.40
CA GLY A 68 2.89 12.94 -9.40
C GLY A 68 3.03 12.00 -8.20
N ILE A 69 1.91 11.47 -7.69
CA ILE A 69 1.94 10.45 -6.63
C ILE A 69 2.55 9.14 -7.15
N LEU A 70 2.15 8.64 -8.32
CA LEU A 70 2.71 7.39 -8.88
C LEU A 70 4.23 7.50 -9.08
N HIS A 71 4.73 8.62 -9.60
CA HIS A 71 6.16 8.87 -9.79
C HIS A 71 6.93 8.92 -8.47
N LEU A 72 6.44 9.70 -7.50
CA LEU A 72 6.98 9.74 -6.13
C LEU A 72 7.14 8.33 -5.55
N LEU A 73 6.09 7.51 -5.63
CA LEU A 73 6.12 6.15 -5.08
C LEU A 73 7.08 5.24 -5.87
N CYS A 74 7.09 5.32 -7.21
CA CYS A 74 8.06 4.59 -8.04
C CYS A 74 9.52 5.00 -7.81
N ALA A 75 9.79 6.22 -7.35
CA ALA A 75 11.13 6.67 -7.00
C ALA A 75 11.60 6.16 -5.62
N THR A 76 10.71 5.70 -4.75
CA THR A 76 11.11 5.22 -3.41
C THR A 76 12.00 3.96 -3.46
N PRO A 77 12.90 3.76 -2.47
CA PRO A 77 13.67 2.51 -2.35
C PRO A 77 12.86 1.22 -2.19
N ASP A 78 11.62 1.28 -1.69
CA ASP A 78 10.75 0.10 -1.55
C ASP A 78 10.18 -0.42 -2.88
N MET A 79 10.20 0.39 -3.94
CA MET A 79 9.54 0.05 -5.21
C MET A 79 10.52 -0.51 -6.25
N PHE A 80 10.17 -1.66 -6.83
CA PHE A 80 10.86 -2.17 -8.02
C PHE A 80 10.59 -1.28 -9.24
N ARG A 81 11.66 -0.85 -9.92
CA ARG A 81 11.61 0.00 -11.10
C ARG A 81 11.90 -0.78 -12.39
N LEU A 82 11.23 -0.39 -13.47
CA LEU A 82 11.47 -0.93 -14.81
C LEU A 82 12.73 -0.32 -15.42
N PHE A 83 13.63 -1.18 -15.93
CA PHE A 83 14.78 -0.74 -16.71
C PHE A 83 14.35 0.00 -17.98
N LEU A 84 15.13 1.03 -18.31
CA LEU A 84 15.02 1.76 -19.58
C LEU A 84 15.66 0.97 -20.73
N LYS A 85 15.20 1.28 -21.93
CA LYS A 85 15.69 0.86 -23.24
C LYS A 85 15.82 2.14 -24.07
N SER A 86 16.61 2.08 -25.15
CA SER A 86 16.89 3.25 -25.99
C SER A 86 15.64 3.93 -26.60
N ALA A 87 14.50 3.23 -26.68
CA ALA A 87 13.23 3.78 -27.16
C ALA A 87 12.37 4.44 -26.06
N ASP A 88 12.70 4.28 -24.77
CA ASP A 88 11.96 4.93 -23.68
C ASP A 88 12.36 6.41 -23.52
N HIS A 89 13.55 6.83 -23.97
CA HIS A 89 14.05 8.19 -23.77
C HIS A 89 13.17 9.26 -24.43
N GLU A 90 12.77 9.06 -25.69
CA GLU A 90 11.88 9.99 -26.43
C GLU A 90 10.53 10.17 -25.73
N VAL A 91 9.97 9.09 -25.17
CA VAL A 91 8.72 9.11 -24.40
C VAL A 91 8.90 9.81 -23.05
N ILE A 92 10.06 9.64 -22.41
CA ILE A 92 10.39 10.27 -21.12
C ILE A 92 10.66 11.78 -21.30
N GLU A 93 11.33 12.19 -22.37
CA GLU A 93 11.51 13.59 -22.75
C GLU A 93 10.15 14.27 -22.98
N GLN A 94 9.26 13.65 -23.78
CA GLN A 94 7.90 14.16 -23.97
C GLN A 94 7.10 14.26 -22.66
N VAL A 95 7.19 13.27 -21.77
CA VAL A 95 6.48 13.29 -20.47
C VAL A 95 7.04 14.34 -19.50
N LEU A 96 8.32 14.71 -19.63
CA LEU A 96 8.89 15.82 -18.87
C LEU A 96 8.42 17.19 -19.43
N GLU A 97 8.25 17.32 -20.75
CA GLU A 97 7.66 18.52 -21.36
C GLU A 97 6.15 18.66 -21.08
N GLU A 98 5.39 17.56 -21.06
CA GLU A 98 3.93 17.57 -20.89
C GLU A 98 3.46 17.48 -19.43
N GLN A 99 4.21 16.80 -18.55
CA GLN A 99 3.81 16.49 -17.17
C GLN A 99 4.89 16.80 -16.11
N GLY A 100 5.97 17.51 -16.46
CA GLY A 100 7.07 17.83 -15.53
C GLY A 100 6.63 18.56 -14.26
N ASP A 101 5.70 19.52 -14.39
CA ASP A 101 5.12 20.29 -13.26
C ASP A 101 4.38 19.40 -12.24
N GLU A 102 3.98 18.18 -12.61
CA GLU A 102 3.32 17.23 -11.71
C GLU A 102 4.31 16.49 -10.78
N ILE A 103 5.62 16.59 -11.01
CA ILE A 103 6.64 15.81 -10.30
C ILE A 103 6.87 16.35 -8.88
N LEU A 104 6.40 15.59 -7.88
CA LEU A 104 6.40 16.01 -6.48
C LEU A 104 7.80 16.07 -5.84
N ILE A 105 8.80 15.39 -6.42
CA ILE A 105 10.16 15.22 -5.85
C ILE A 105 11.21 16.21 -6.38
N GLY A 106 10.86 17.10 -7.31
CA GLY A 106 11.81 17.96 -8.03
C GLY A 106 12.42 17.28 -9.26
N GLU A 107 13.51 17.83 -9.79
CA GLU A 107 14.13 17.39 -11.05
C GLU A 107 15.49 16.71 -10.84
N GLY A 108 15.70 15.56 -11.49
CA GLY A 108 17.02 14.95 -11.71
C GLY A 108 17.85 14.68 -10.44
N GLU A 109 19.15 14.99 -10.49
CA GLU A 109 20.12 14.73 -9.41
C GLU A 109 19.87 15.51 -8.12
N HIS A 110 18.89 16.42 -8.08
CA HIS A 110 18.65 17.32 -6.96
C HIS A 110 17.46 16.90 -6.07
N CYS A 111 16.77 15.80 -6.40
CA CYS A 111 15.59 15.32 -5.67
C CYS A 111 15.92 14.85 -4.24
N PHE A 112 16.70 13.77 -4.10
CA PHE A 112 17.04 13.15 -2.81
C PHE A 112 18.46 12.55 -2.83
N PRO A 113 19.27 12.66 -1.75
CA PRO A 113 20.68 12.23 -1.75
C PRO A 113 20.95 10.73 -1.96
N TRP A 114 19.91 9.91 -2.01
CA TRP A 114 19.97 8.45 -2.20
C TRP A 114 19.21 7.95 -3.43
N LEU A 115 18.65 8.86 -4.24
CA LEU A 115 18.01 8.55 -5.53
C LEU A 115 19.06 8.70 -6.64
N GLY A 116 19.30 7.65 -7.43
CA GLY A 116 20.18 7.75 -8.60
C GLY A 116 19.53 8.56 -9.73
N TYR A 117 20.36 9.18 -10.57
CA TYR A 117 19.89 9.85 -11.80
C TYR A 117 19.04 8.91 -12.66
N GLU A 118 19.53 7.69 -12.89
CA GLU A 118 18.80 6.61 -13.58
C GLU A 118 17.50 6.20 -12.88
N ASP A 119 17.47 6.15 -11.54
CA ASP A 119 16.28 5.76 -10.78
C ASP A 119 15.11 6.72 -11.01
N PHE A 120 15.39 8.01 -11.22
CA PHE A 120 14.38 9.03 -11.51
C PHE A 120 13.62 8.74 -12.82
N PHE A 121 14.33 8.50 -13.91
CA PHE A 121 13.72 8.23 -15.22
C PHE A 121 13.11 6.81 -15.29
N GLN A 122 13.71 5.83 -14.61
CA GLN A 122 13.11 4.51 -14.41
C GLN A 122 11.81 4.59 -13.60
N ALA A 123 11.72 5.50 -12.61
CA ALA A 123 10.48 5.77 -11.89
C ALA A 123 9.41 6.37 -12.81
N ILE A 124 9.76 7.27 -13.74
CA ILE A 124 8.81 7.82 -14.75
C ILE A 124 8.21 6.68 -15.57
N LYS A 125 9.05 5.82 -16.18
CA LYS A 125 8.58 4.65 -16.95
C LYS A 125 7.66 3.74 -16.14
N THR A 126 8.02 3.51 -14.87
CA THR A 126 7.24 2.64 -13.96
C THR A 126 5.91 3.27 -13.59
N ALA A 127 5.87 4.59 -13.37
CA ALA A 127 4.65 5.36 -13.10
C ALA A 127 3.72 5.38 -14.32
N LEU A 128 4.24 5.53 -15.55
CA LEU A 128 3.45 5.49 -16.78
C LEU A 128 2.72 4.15 -16.96
N VAL A 129 3.40 3.02 -16.72
CA VAL A 129 2.78 1.68 -16.74
C VAL A 129 1.60 1.57 -15.76
N LEU A 130 1.73 2.15 -14.55
CA LEU A 130 0.68 2.14 -13.53
C LEU A 130 -0.43 3.18 -13.80
N GLN A 131 -0.09 4.31 -14.42
CA GLN A 131 -1.04 5.32 -14.89
C GLN A 131 -1.95 4.72 -15.96
N ASP A 132 -1.38 4.01 -16.94
CA ASP A 132 -2.11 3.28 -18.00
C ASP A 132 -3.04 2.20 -17.42
N TRP A 133 -2.58 1.47 -16.39
CA TRP A 133 -3.39 0.51 -15.63
C TRP A 133 -4.58 1.18 -14.89
N THR A 134 -4.36 2.33 -14.23
CA THR A 134 -5.43 3.13 -13.59
C THR A 134 -6.26 3.96 -14.59
N ASN A 135 -5.92 3.91 -15.88
CA ASN A 135 -6.68 4.49 -16.98
C ASN A 135 -7.45 3.42 -17.80
N GLU A 136 -7.53 2.19 -17.27
CA GLU A 136 -8.25 1.05 -17.85
C GLU A 136 -7.70 0.50 -19.19
N VAL A 137 -6.44 0.76 -19.51
CA VAL A 137 -5.78 0.13 -20.67
C VAL A 137 -5.61 -1.38 -20.44
N PRO A 138 -5.91 -2.26 -21.43
CA PRO A 138 -5.72 -3.71 -21.33
C PRO A 138 -4.26 -4.08 -21.05
N ILE A 139 -4.02 -5.06 -20.18
CA ILE A 139 -2.65 -5.43 -19.73
C ILE A 139 -1.75 -5.86 -20.89
N GLU A 140 -2.33 -6.44 -21.94
CA GLU A 140 -1.65 -6.83 -23.18
C GLU A 140 -1.14 -5.61 -23.96
N MET A 141 -1.92 -4.52 -24.01
CA MET A 141 -1.53 -3.27 -24.67
C MET A 141 -0.48 -2.50 -23.86
N ILE A 142 -0.55 -2.56 -22.52
CA ILE A 142 0.49 -2.00 -21.64
C ILE A 142 1.81 -2.78 -21.84
N ALA A 143 1.73 -4.12 -21.86
CA ALA A 143 2.88 -5.00 -22.09
C ALA A 143 3.56 -4.72 -23.44
N GLU A 144 2.78 -4.56 -24.51
CA GLU A 144 3.28 -4.16 -25.82
C GLU A 144 3.91 -2.76 -25.80
N ARG A 145 3.18 -1.73 -25.34
CA ARG A 145 3.62 -0.32 -25.38
C ARG A 145 4.95 -0.09 -24.66
N TYR A 146 5.09 -0.57 -23.42
CA TYR A 146 6.29 -0.38 -22.61
C TYR A 146 7.31 -1.52 -22.79
N SER A 147 6.99 -2.49 -23.67
CA SER A 147 7.80 -3.68 -23.96
C SER A 147 8.21 -4.47 -22.70
N VAL A 148 7.23 -4.77 -21.84
CA VAL A 148 7.36 -5.51 -20.59
C VAL A 148 6.48 -6.77 -20.60
N GLY A 149 6.71 -7.71 -19.69
CA GLY A 149 5.83 -8.86 -19.51
C GLY A 149 4.57 -8.51 -18.72
N PRO A 150 3.42 -9.16 -18.96
CA PRO A 150 2.24 -9.05 -18.10
C PRO A 150 2.52 -9.43 -16.64
N GLY A 151 3.47 -10.33 -16.40
CA GLY A 151 3.95 -10.68 -15.06
C GLY A 151 4.66 -9.53 -14.35
N ASP A 152 5.40 -8.69 -15.09
CA ASP A 152 6.06 -7.51 -14.53
C ASP A 152 5.00 -6.49 -14.09
N ILE A 153 3.99 -6.25 -14.92
CA ILE A 153 2.87 -5.34 -14.62
C ILE A 153 2.10 -5.81 -13.37
N HIS A 154 1.85 -7.12 -13.23
CA HIS A 154 1.26 -7.68 -12.00
C HIS A 154 2.14 -7.43 -10.77
N GLY A 155 3.46 -7.67 -10.87
CA GLY A 155 4.40 -7.39 -9.79
C GLY A 155 4.45 -5.91 -9.39
N LEU A 156 4.34 -4.99 -10.35
CA LEU A 156 4.24 -3.55 -10.09
C LEU A 156 2.94 -3.19 -9.36
N VAL A 157 1.79 -3.73 -9.80
CA VAL A 157 0.48 -3.46 -9.18
C VAL A 157 0.42 -4.00 -7.74
N ASP A 158 0.96 -5.20 -7.50
CA ASP A 158 1.03 -5.77 -6.15
C ASP A 158 1.98 -4.98 -5.23
N GLY A 159 3.17 -4.59 -5.73
CA GLY A 159 4.15 -3.82 -4.97
C GLY A 159 3.65 -2.41 -4.60
N ILE A 160 3.19 -1.64 -5.58
CA ILE A 160 2.67 -0.28 -5.36
C ILE A 160 1.38 -0.31 -4.50
N GLY A 161 0.62 -1.41 -4.52
CA GLY A 161 -0.63 -1.57 -3.77
C GLY A 161 -0.46 -1.59 -2.25
N TRP A 162 0.72 -1.98 -1.74
CA TRP A 162 1.12 -1.80 -0.34
C TRP A 162 1.72 -0.40 -0.11
N LEU A 163 2.59 0.04 -1.02
CA LEU A 163 3.29 1.32 -0.88
C LEU A 163 2.35 2.54 -0.87
N VAL A 164 1.33 2.58 -1.73
CA VAL A 164 0.31 3.65 -1.73
C VAL A 164 -0.54 3.64 -0.46
N HIS A 165 -0.77 2.48 0.13
CA HIS A 165 -1.41 2.37 1.44
C HIS A 165 -0.52 2.99 2.53
N GLY A 166 0.77 2.67 2.55
CA GLY A 166 1.74 3.31 3.44
C GLY A 166 1.80 4.83 3.27
N ALA A 167 1.82 5.30 2.03
CA ALA A 167 1.79 6.73 1.71
C ALA A 167 0.53 7.43 2.22
N ARG A 168 -0.64 6.77 2.14
CA ARG A 168 -1.91 7.26 2.69
C ARG A 168 -1.89 7.33 4.22
N GLU A 169 -1.27 6.36 4.90
CA GLU A 169 -1.14 6.38 6.36
C GLU A 169 -0.19 7.49 6.84
N ILE A 170 0.91 7.76 6.10
CA ILE A 170 1.81 8.91 6.35
C ILE A 170 1.08 10.23 6.10
N CYS A 171 0.43 10.38 4.94
CA CYS A 171 -0.36 11.56 4.58
C CYS A 171 -1.42 11.91 5.63
N ARG A 172 -2.11 10.92 6.23
CA ARG A 172 -3.10 11.20 7.29
C ARG A 172 -2.53 11.95 8.49
N ARG A 173 -1.23 11.83 8.77
CA ARG A 173 -0.58 12.58 9.85
C ARG A 173 0.08 13.87 9.34
N GLU A 174 0.86 13.79 8.26
CA GLU A 174 1.67 14.93 7.78
C GLU A 174 0.87 15.95 6.96
N MET A 175 -0.04 15.49 6.09
CA MET A 175 -0.81 16.35 5.19
C MET A 175 -2.26 15.86 5.01
N PRO A 176 -3.13 16.00 6.04
CA PRO A 176 -4.52 15.55 5.99
C PRO A 176 -5.39 16.03 4.80
N PRO A 177 -5.17 17.22 4.17
CA PRO A 177 -5.95 17.64 3.01
C PRO A 177 -5.89 16.67 1.82
N LEU A 178 -4.70 16.16 1.49
CA LEU A 178 -4.44 15.29 0.32
C LEU A 178 -4.87 13.83 0.54
N LEU A 179 -5.48 13.53 1.69
CA LEU A 179 -5.84 12.17 2.10
C LEU A 179 -6.92 11.56 1.20
N ALA A 180 -7.79 12.38 0.61
CA ALA A 180 -8.83 11.93 -0.30
C ALA A 180 -8.22 11.39 -1.61
N ASP A 181 -7.31 12.15 -2.22
CA ASP A 181 -6.71 11.85 -3.52
C ASP A 181 -5.86 10.59 -3.47
N ILE A 182 -5.08 10.42 -2.40
CA ILE A 182 -4.27 9.21 -2.19
C ILE A 182 -5.15 8.00 -1.84
N ALA A 183 -6.23 8.18 -1.05
CA ALA A 183 -7.16 7.09 -0.75
C ALA A 183 -7.93 6.61 -1.99
N ASP A 184 -8.27 7.52 -2.90
CA ASP A 184 -8.97 7.17 -4.14
C ASP A 184 -7.99 6.65 -5.21
N LEU A 185 -6.73 7.11 -5.21
CA LEU A 185 -5.65 6.47 -5.98
C LEU A 185 -5.35 5.04 -5.49
N GLU A 186 -5.36 4.76 -4.17
CA GLU A 186 -5.23 3.40 -3.62
C GLU A 186 -6.32 2.47 -4.21
N ILE A 187 -7.56 2.96 -4.32
CA ILE A 187 -8.68 2.21 -4.91
C ILE A 187 -8.50 2.05 -6.42
N ARG A 188 -8.11 3.11 -7.15
CA ARG A 188 -7.84 3.07 -8.60
C ARG A 188 -6.73 2.09 -8.95
N ILE A 189 -5.63 2.08 -8.19
CA ILE A 189 -4.51 1.14 -8.31
C ILE A 189 -4.99 -0.30 -8.06
N ARG A 190 -5.64 -0.55 -6.92
CA ARG A 190 -6.07 -1.90 -6.50
C ARG A 190 -7.02 -2.59 -7.49
N HIS A 191 -7.77 -1.81 -8.26
CA HIS A 191 -8.76 -2.34 -9.21
C HIS A 191 -8.44 -2.06 -10.69
N GLY A 192 -7.43 -1.25 -10.99
CA GLY A 192 -7.11 -0.81 -12.35
C GLY A 192 -8.25 -0.05 -13.01
N VAL A 193 -8.81 0.94 -12.31
CA VAL A 193 -10.01 1.68 -12.73
C VAL A 193 -9.78 3.18 -12.82
N LYS A 194 -10.50 3.83 -13.74
CA LYS A 194 -10.64 5.29 -13.78
C LYS A 194 -11.43 5.79 -12.58
N GLU A 195 -11.21 7.06 -12.26
CA GLU A 195 -11.83 7.79 -11.15
C GLU A 195 -13.36 7.79 -11.20
N GLU A 196 -13.94 7.94 -12.39
CA GLU A 196 -15.38 7.89 -12.64
C GLU A 196 -16.05 6.57 -12.20
N LEU A 197 -15.29 5.50 -11.96
CA LEU A 197 -15.80 4.22 -11.43
C LEU A 197 -15.70 4.10 -9.90
N LEU A 198 -15.09 5.06 -9.19
CA LEU A 198 -14.96 5.06 -7.73
C LEU A 198 -16.28 4.93 -6.96
N PRO A 199 -17.42 5.52 -7.40
CA PRO A 199 -18.71 5.30 -6.74
C PRO A 199 -19.17 3.84 -6.80
N LEU A 200 -18.83 3.12 -7.88
CA LEU A 200 -19.28 1.75 -8.16
C LEU A 200 -18.32 0.70 -7.58
N ILE A 201 -17.01 0.89 -7.74
CA ILE A 201 -15.99 -0.11 -7.37
C ILE A 201 -15.93 -0.38 -5.86
N ARG A 202 -16.38 0.59 -5.04
CA ARG A 202 -16.53 0.47 -3.59
C ARG A 202 -17.63 -0.55 -3.17
N LEU A 203 -18.47 -1.03 -4.09
CA LEU A 203 -19.49 -2.07 -3.85
C LEU A 203 -18.89 -3.48 -3.98
N ARG A 204 -18.96 -4.30 -2.92
CA ARG A 204 -18.28 -5.61 -2.91
C ARG A 204 -18.90 -6.57 -3.94
N GLY A 205 -18.03 -7.22 -4.72
CA GLY A 205 -18.41 -8.09 -5.83
C GLY A 205 -18.42 -7.39 -7.20
N ILE A 206 -18.26 -6.07 -7.23
CA ILE A 206 -17.91 -5.32 -8.43
C ILE A 206 -16.38 -5.32 -8.58
N GLY A 207 -15.91 -5.53 -9.81
CA GLY A 207 -14.53 -5.30 -10.23
C GLY A 207 -14.56 -4.52 -11.55
N ARG A 208 -13.39 -4.03 -12.01
CA ARG A 208 -13.19 -3.21 -13.24
C ARG A 208 -14.23 -3.43 -14.33
N VAL A 209 -14.30 -4.64 -14.89
CA VAL A 209 -15.23 -4.99 -15.97
C VAL A 209 -16.70 -4.70 -15.61
N ARG A 210 -17.16 -5.13 -14.43
CA ARG A 210 -18.55 -4.89 -13.99
C ARG A 210 -18.84 -3.42 -13.70
N ALA A 211 -17.90 -2.69 -13.11
CA ALA A 211 -18.04 -1.25 -12.88
C ALA A 211 -18.15 -0.50 -14.22
N ARG A 212 -17.26 -0.80 -15.16
CA ARG A 212 -17.25 -0.25 -16.51
C ARG A 212 -18.53 -0.59 -17.29
N SER A 213 -19.03 -1.82 -17.21
CA SER A 213 -20.29 -2.19 -17.87
C SER A 213 -21.54 -1.52 -17.26
N LEU A 214 -21.57 -1.28 -15.94
CA LEU A 214 -22.63 -0.50 -15.30
C LEU A 214 -22.59 0.97 -15.74
N PHE A 215 -21.42 1.60 -15.65
CA PHE A 215 -21.19 2.99 -16.03
C PHE A 215 -21.57 3.23 -17.51
N ASN A 216 -21.09 2.38 -18.42
CA ASN A 216 -21.42 2.43 -19.84
C ASN A 216 -22.92 2.13 -20.14
N SER A 217 -23.67 1.63 -19.16
CA SER A 217 -25.14 1.43 -19.24
C SER A 217 -25.94 2.59 -18.62
N GLY A 218 -25.27 3.68 -18.19
CA GLY A 218 -25.90 4.83 -17.55
C GLY A 218 -26.06 4.71 -16.03
N TYR A 219 -25.49 3.69 -15.39
CA TYR A 219 -25.50 3.52 -13.94
C TYR A 219 -24.14 3.93 -13.35
N THR A 220 -24.00 5.22 -13.03
CA THR A 220 -22.72 5.81 -12.58
C THR A 220 -22.56 5.82 -11.06
N THR A 221 -23.68 5.84 -10.33
CA THR A 221 -23.74 5.94 -8.86
C THR A 221 -24.47 4.76 -8.22
N PRO A 222 -24.19 4.46 -6.92
CA PRO A 222 -24.98 3.50 -6.15
C PRO A 222 -26.48 3.83 -6.02
N ALA A 223 -26.88 5.10 -6.23
CA ALA A 223 -28.29 5.51 -6.23
C ALA A 223 -29.01 5.03 -7.50
N GLU A 224 -28.46 5.36 -8.67
CA GLU A 224 -29.00 4.91 -9.97
C GLU A 224 -29.04 3.38 -10.07
N VAL A 225 -28.02 2.70 -9.53
CA VAL A 225 -27.99 1.24 -9.40
C VAL A 225 -29.11 0.71 -8.50
N ALA A 226 -29.49 1.42 -7.43
CA ALA A 226 -30.59 1.02 -6.56
C ALA A 226 -31.97 1.24 -7.21
N ASP A 227 -32.14 2.36 -7.90
CA ASP A 227 -33.40 2.73 -8.58
C ASP A 227 -33.68 1.83 -9.80
N ALA A 228 -32.65 1.37 -10.51
CA ALA A 228 -32.74 0.36 -11.56
C ALA A 228 -33.16 -1.03 -11.04
N GLY A 229 -33.00 -1.27 -9.74
CA GLY A 229 -33.35 -2.52 -9.08
C GLY A 229 -32.56 -3.75 -9.56
N VAL A 230 -32.94 -4.92 -9.03
CA VAL A 230 -32.25 -6.18 -9.35
C VAL A 230 -32.39 -6.52 -10.84
N GLU A 231 -33.59 -6.43 -11.41
CA GLU A 231 -33.85 -6.84 -12.81
C GLU A 231 -33.13 -5.96 -13.85
N GLY A 232 -33.02 -4.64 -13.59
CA GLY A 232 -32.31 -3.71 -14.47
C GLY A 232 -30.83 -4.04 -14.58
N ILE A 233 -30.15 -4.24 -13.45
CA ILE A 233 -28.70 -4.48 -13.43
C ILE A 233 -28.31 -5.96 -13.59
N ALA A 234 -29.22 -6.92 -13.34
CA ALA A 234 -28.93 -8.36 -13.45
C ALA A 234 -28.46 -8.79 -14.85
N ARG A 235 -28.90 -8.08 -15.90
CA ARG A 235 -28.43 -8.30 -17.29
C ARG A 235 -26.97 -7.92 -17.52
N ILE A 236 -26.41 -7.05 -16.66
CA ILE A 236 -25.06 -6.50 -16.77
C ILE A 236 -24.09 -7.25 -15.85
N VAL A 237 -24.45 -7.44 -14.58
CA VAL A 237 -23.55 -8.02 -13.57
C VAL A 237 -23.83 -9.48 -13.22
N GLY A 238 -24.98 -10.01 -13.66
CA GLY A 238 -25.50 -11.33 -13.29
C GLY A 238 -26.39 -11.30 -12.04
N GLN A 239 -27.45 -12.11 -12.03
CA GLN A 239 -28.52 -12.14 -11.01
C GLN A 239 -28.00 -12.09 -9.55
N LYS A 240 -27.15 -13.04 -9.16
CA LYS A 240 -26.60 -13.13 -7.80
C LYS A 240 -25.77 -11.90 -7.40
N THR A 241 -25.10 -11.28 -8.36
CA THR A 241 -24.32 -10.07 -8.14
C THR A 241 -25.24 -8.86 -7.97
N ALA A 242 -26.30 -8.76 -8.77
CA ALA A 242 -27.33 -7.73 -8.65
C ALA A 242 -28.04 -7.78 -7.29
N GLU A 243 -28.48 -8.97 -6.86
CA GLU A 243 -29.09 -9.20 -5.54
C GLU A 243 -28.16 -8.74 -4.41
N SER A 244 -26.87 -9.13 -4.46
CA SER A 244 -25.84 -8.73 -3.49
C SER A 244 -25.56 -7.22 -3.46
N ILE A 245 -25.56 -6.55 -4.62
CA ILE A 245 -25.34 -5.10 -4.72
C ILE A 245 -26.53 -4.34 -4.12
N ILE A 246 -27.76 -4.68 -4.51
CA ILE A 246 -28.98 -4.02 -4.04
C ILE A 246 -29.17 -4.22 -2.52
N ASP A 247 -28.86 -5.40 -1.99
CA ASP A 247 -28.85 -5.68 -0.55
C ASP A 247 -27.80 -4.84 0.20
N GLN A 248 -26.59 -4.71 -0.34
CA GLN A 248 -25.54 -3.86 0.24
C GLN A 248 -25.93 -2.38 0.28
N ILE A 249 -26.50 -1.84 -0.80
CA ILE A 249 -26.91 -0.43 -0.86
C ILE A 249 -28.02 -0.15 0.17
N LYS A 250 -29.04 -1.02 0.25
CA LYS A 250 -30.13 -0.91 1.23
C LYS A 250 -29.64 -1.02 2.69
N LYS A 251 -28.62 -1.83 2.96
CA LYS A 251 -27.99 -1.94 4.29
C LYS A 251 -27.07 -0.75 4.61
N GLY A 252 -26.51 -0.10 3.59
CA GLY A 252 -25.74 1.13 3.73
C GLY A 252 -26.61 2.32 4.13
N THR A 253 -27.66 2.61 3.36
CA THR A 253 -28.57 3.74 3.64
C THR A 253 -29.26 3.62 5.00
N GLY A 254 -29.64 2.40 5.41
CA GLY A 254 -30.24 2.12 6.71
C GLY A 254 -29.37 2.45 7.94
N LYS A 255 -28.05 2.65 7.80
CA LYS A 255 -27.17 3.07 8.91
C LYS A 255 -27.01 4.59 9.05
N SER A 256 -27.25 5.36 8.00
CA SER A 256 -27.10 6.83 8.04
C SER A 256 -28.38 7.56 8.42
N GLY A 257 -29.54 6.89 8.41
CA GLY A 257 -30.85 7.46 8.79
C GLY A 257 -31.14 7.54 10.29
N GLY A 258 -30.13 7.55 11.16
CA GLY A 258 -30.28 7.53 12.62
C GLY A 258 -30.64 8.90 13.22
N THR A 259 -31.93 9.26 13.18
CA THR A 259 -32.44 10.57 13.65
C THR A 259 -32.04 10.92 15.08
N ARG A 260 -31.27 12.01 15.26
CA ARG A 260 -31.20 12.75 16.53
C ARG A 260 -32.52 13.50 16.74
N GLY A 261 -33.49 12.86 17.40
CA GLY A 261 -34.80 13.44 17.75
C GLY A 261 -35.11 13.23 19.24
N SER A 262 -35.44 14.32 19.93
CA SER A 262 -35.60 14.45 21.39
C SER A 262 -36.18 13.24 22.15
N LYS A 263 -35.58 12.94 23.30
CA LYS A 263 -36.33 12.76 24.55
C LYS A 263 -35.61 13.44 25.72
N ASP A 264 -36.30 14.39 26.34
CA ASP A 264 -35.92 14.97 27.62
C ASP A 264 -36.14 13.98 28.78
N SER A 265 -35.49 14.30 29.91
CA SER A 265 -35.78 13.86 31.29
C SER A 265 -36.00 12.35 31.54
N GLU A 266 -35.05 11.75 32.27
CA GLU A 266 -35.33 11.45 33.68
C GLU A 266 -34.04 11.41 34.51
N GLU A 267 -34.08 12.07 35.67
CA GLU A 267 -32.95 12.25 36.61
C GLU A 267 -33.06 11.21 37.74
N ARG A 268 -32.08 10.31 37.88
CA ARG A 268 -32.05 9.31 38.98
C ARG A 268 -30.64 9.07 39.53
N ASP A 269 -30.41 9.58 40.74
CA ASP A 269 -29.23 9.40 41.60
C ASP A 269 -29.08 7.92 42.08
N PRO A 270 -27.87 7.33 42.07
CA PRO A 270 -27.61 5.96 42.52
C PRO A 270 -26.93 5.79 43.91
N GLU A 271 -27.08 6.71 44.88
CA GLU A 271 -26.62 6.48 46.26
C GLU A 271 -27.54 5.54 47.09
N ARG A 272 -27.38 4.21 46.94
CA ARG A 272 -27.59 3.30 48.11
C ARG A 272 -26.79 2.00 48.10
N ARG A 273 -25.96 1.85 49.14
CA ARG A 273 -25.02 0.76 49.41
C ARG A 273 -25.65 -0.47 50.08
N ARG A 274 -25.19 -1.67 49.67
CA ARG A 274 -25.03 -2.91 50.48
C ARG A 274 -26.37 -3.60 50.88
N THR A 275 -26.43 -4.88 51.26
CA THR A 275 -25.45 -5.77 51.93
C THR A 275 -25.55 -7.27 51.57
N ARG A 276 -24.40 -7.97 51.58
CA ARG A 276 -24.17 -9.40 51.96
C ARG A 276 -24.91 -10.48 51.13
N HIS A 277 -24.23 -11.51 50.60
CA HIS A 277 -23.64 -12.60 51.41
C HIS A 277 -22.52 -13.35 50.67
N ASP A 278 -21.67 -14.04 51.43
CA ASP A 278 -20.60 -14.99 51.04
C ASP A 278 -20.37 -15.90 52.28
N PRO A 279 -20.17 -17.22 52.11
CA PRO A 279 -18.81 -17.75 52.20
C PRO A 279 -18.49 -18.97 51.28
N GLY A 280 -17.51 -18.79 50.39
CA GLY A 280 -16.15 -19.35 50.56
C GLY A 280 -15.84 -20.86 50.39
N SER A 281 -14.67 -21.13 49.80
CA SER A 281 -13.88 -22.39 49.76
C SER A 281 -14.47 -23.62 49.02
N GLY A 282 -13.66 -24.48 48.38
CA GLY A 282 -12.20 -24.42 48.19
C GLY A 282 -11.59 -25.67 47.50
N ASP A 283 -10.27 -25.63 47.35
CA ASP A 283 -9.32 -26.72 47.06
C ASP A 283 -9.29 -27.43 45.68
N SER A 284 -8.13 -28.04 45.44
CA SER A 284 -7.56 -28.49 44.17
C SER A 284 -7.01 -29.92 44.25
N GLU A 285 -7.12 -30.69 43.17
CA GLU A 285 -6.25 -31.84 42.85
C GLU A 285 -6.00 -31.81 41.32
N GLU A 286 -4.77 -31.70 40.82
CA GLU A 286 -3.76 -32.77 40.68
C GLU A 286 -4.25 -34.05 39.97
N LYS A 287 -3.58 -34.38 38.85
CA LYS A 287 -3.30 -35.77 38.46
C LYS A 287 -2.18 -35.87 37.42
N GLU A 288 -1.21 -36.74 37.69
CA GLU A 288 -0.07 -37.00 36.83
C GLU A 288 -0.39 -37.96 35.66
N GLY A 289 0.38 -37.82 34.58
CA GLY A 289 1.23 -38.91 34.12
C GLY A 289 0.68 -39.94 33.11
N ARG A 290 1.31 -39.98 31.93
CA ARG A 290 2.15 -41.16 31.58
C ARG A 290 3.15 -40.91 30.45
N THR A 291 4.20 -41.72 30.45
CA THR A 291 5.36 -41.68 29.55
C THR A 291 5.24 -42.63 28.36
N LYS A 292 5.82 -42.26 27.20
CA LYS A 292 6.90 -42.96 26.46
C LYS A 292 6.92 -42.58 24.97
N GLY A 293 8.12 -42.48 24.37
CA GLY A 293 8.24 -42.26 22.93
C GLY A 293 9.63 -41.81 22.43
N GLU A 294 10.71 -42.54 22.72
CA GLU A 294 12.00 -42.27 22.09
C GLU A 294 12.04 -42.74 20.62
N ARG A 295 12.64 -41.94 19.73
CA ARG A 295 13.57 -42.43 18.68
C ARG A 295 14.39 -41.29 18.08
N LYS A 296 15.65 -41.60 17.74
CA LYS A 296 16.64 -40.70 17.11
C LYS A 296 16.65 -40.83 15.58
N PRO A 297 17.25 -39.89 14.83
CA PRO A 297 17.11 -39.78 13.37
C PRO A 297 17.96 -40.80 12.59
N ARG A 298 17.85 -40.74 11.25
CA ARG A 298 18.77 -41.38 10.31
C ARG A 298 19.30 -40.38 9.28
N GLU A 299 20.60 -40.48 9.04
CA GLU A 299 21.34 -39.93 7.90
C GLU A 299 21.05 -40.82 6.66
N ALA A 300 20.83 -40.32 5.43
CA ALA A 300 21.70 -39.59 4.49
C ALA A 300 22.46 -40.52 3.50
N GLU A 301 21.96 -40.62 2.26
CA GLU A 301 22.60 -41.11 1.03
C GLU A 301 21.96 -40.33 -0.16
N GLY A 302 22.62 -40.03 -1.30
CA GLY A 302 24.06 -40.14 -1.59
C GLY A 302 24.43 -40.48 -3.05
N ARG A 303 24.26 -39.55 -4.01
CA ARG A 303 24.90 -39.45 -5.39
C ARG A 303 24.32 -38.22 -6.12
N ASN A 304 25.04 -37.36 -6.89
CA ASN A 304 25.91 -37.55 -8.08
C ASN A 304 25.09 -38.02 -9.31
N ASP A 305 25.17 -37.47 -10.55
CA ASP A 305 26.04 -36.45 -11.20
C ASP A 305 25.38 -36.00 -12.56
N GLU A 306 25.81 -35.04 -13.41
CA GLU A 306 27.03 -34.18 -13.53
C GLU A 306 26.80 -32.91 -14.44
N LYS A 307 27.79 -31.97 -14.45
CA LYS A 307 28.24 -31.03 -15.52
C LYS A 307 27.28 -30.17 -16.39
N LYS A 308 27.50 -28.83 -16.31
CA LYS A 308 27.94 -27.87 -17.38
C LYS A 308 27.96 -26.44 -16.78
N SER A 309 29.00 -25.59 -16.71
CA SER A 309 30.23 -25.27 -17.46
C SER A 309 30.11 -24.07 -18.43
N GLY A 310 30.72 -22.93 -18.05
CA GLY A 310 30.82 -21.67 -18.84
C GLY A 310 29.73 -20.63 -18.50
N GLN A 311 29.95 -19.30 -18.50
CA GLN A 311 31.14 -18.43 -18.64
C GLN A 311 30.91 -17.25 -17.64
N GLN A 312 31.86 -16.78 -16.82
CA GLN A 312 33.12 -16.08 -17.06
C GLN A 312 32.94 -14.60 -17.50
N ASN A 313 33.28 -13.69 -16.57
CA ASN A 313 33.52 -12.23 -16.61
C ASN A 313 32.93 -11.36 -17.74
N ILE A 314 32.23 -10.29 -17.33
CA ILE A 314 32.42 -8.95 -17.92
C ILE A 314 32.94 -8.02 -16.81
N LEU A 315 33.99 -7.27 -17.16
CA LEU A 315 34.53 -6.10 -16.46
C LEU A 315 34.68 -5.01 -17.53
N ASP A 316 34.79 -3.76 -17.08
CA ASP A 316 35.13 -2.57 -17.88
C ASP A 316 34.18 -2.25 -19.05
N TYR A 317 33.43 -1.15 -18.91
CA TYR A 317 33.42 -0.11 -19.93
C TYR A 317 33.44 1.27 -19.26
N TRP A 318 34.11 2.21 -19.92
CA TRP A 318 34.19 3.63 -19.61
C TRP A 318 33.21 4.40 -20.52
#